data_AF-A0A0C2GP11-F1
#
_entry.id   AF-A0A0C2GP11-F1
#
_cell.length_a   1.000
_cell.length_b   1.000
_cell.length_c   1.000
_cell.angle_alpha   90.00
_cell.angle_beta   90.00
_cell.angle_gamma   90.00
#
_symmetry.space_group_name_H-M   'P 1'
#
loop_
_entity.id
_entity.type
_entity.pdbx_description
1 polymer ?
#
loop_
_entity_poly.entity_id
_entity_poly.type
_entity_poly.pdbx_seq_one_letter_code
_entity_poly.pdbx_strand_id
1 'polypeptide(L)'
;MEGTYKFLMRCAALCSRATFKNEDFSVPLPRREVSGDASETAILKYCELILGNGGTRKMRDKKQKVAEIPFNSTNKYQVSIHQNGDRFLLVMKGAPEKILKACSTILIEGEERGKDKKFEEEFKKAYERLGGFGERVLGFCDLELDPEKFPPNFAFDTEGPNFPLTNLRFLGFMAMIDPPRPGVPQAVQLCQSAGVKVVMVTGDHPITAKAIARQVHIISRRAKIVFSRTSPAQKLQIVEAFQHTNNVVAVTGIAMGIAGTDVSKQAADMILLNDNFASIVTGVEEGRLIFDNLKKSIAYTLTSNIPGMHKCSLQMV
;
A
#
# COMPACT_ATOMS: atom_id res chain seq x y z
N MET A 1 7.93 -17.87 23.01
CA MET A 1 7.08 -16.67 22.82
C MET A 1 6.17 -16.57 24.03
N GLU A 2 6.48 -15.66 24.95
CA GLU A 2 5.70 -15.41 26.17
C GLU A 2 4.79 -14.18 26.01
N GLY A 3 3.69 -14.14 26.75
CA GLY A 3 2.79 -12.99 26.88
C GLY A 3 1.91 -12.66 25.66
N THR A 4 1.48 -11.39 25.59
CA THR A 4 0.60 -10.80 24.56
C THR A 4 1.07 -11.04 23.12
N TYR A 5 2.39 -11.05 22.90
CA TYR A 5 2.97 -11.21 21.56
C TYR A 5 2.57 -12.53 20.89
N LYS A 6 2.45 -13.62 21.66
CA LYS A 6 2.01 -14.93 21.14
C LYS A 6 0.59 -14.85 20.54
N PHE A 7 -0.31 -14.11 21.18
CA PHE A 7 -1.68 -13.92 20.73
C PHE A 7 -1.74 -13.04 19.49
N LEU A 8 -0.95 -11.96 19.47
CA LEU A 8 -0.81 -11.10 18.30
C LEU A 8 -0.29 -11.88 17.08
N MET A 9 0.75 -12.69 17.25
CA MET A 9 1.30 -13.54 16.18
C MET A 9 0.30 -14.59 15.70
N ARG A 10 -0.46 -15.20 16.63
CA ARG A 10 -1.55 -16.12 16.28
C ARG A 10 -2.61 -15.41 15.42
N CYS A 11 -3.05 -14.22 15.83
CA CYS A 11 -4.02 -13.43 15.09
C CYS A 11 -3.52 -13.06 13.69
N ALA A 12 -2.26 -12.61 13.58
CA ALA A 12 -1.64 -12.22 12.33
C ALA A 12 -1.45 -13.40 11.36
N ALA A 13 -1.07 -14.57 11.88
CA ALA A 13 -0.93 -15.79 11.09
C ALA A 13 -2.27 -16.31 10.56
N LEU A 14 -3.32 -16.30 11.39
CA LEU A 14 -4.64 -16.86 11.06
C LEU A 14 -5.47 -15.92 10.17
N CYS A 15 -5.50 -14.63 10.50
CA CYS A 15 -6.28 -13.61 9.79
C CYS A 15 -5.53 -13.13 8.55
N SER A 16 -5.20 -14.02 7.62
CA SER A 16 -4.52 -13.69 6.37
C SER A 16 -4.90 -14.70 5.29
N ARG A 17 -5.12 -14.20 4.06
CA ARG A 17 -5.35 -15.04 2.87
C ARG A 17 -4.06 -15.37 2.15
N ALA A 18 -2.99 -14.65 2.44
CA ALA A 18 -1.72 -14.88 1.77
C ALA A 18 -1.17 -16.29 2.03
N THR A 19 -0.64 -16.91 0.97
CA THR A 19 -0.03 -18.24 0.98
C THR A 19 1.28 -18.24 0.20
N PHE A 20 2.26 -19.03 0.64
CA PHE A 20 3.47 -19.26 -0.15
C PHE A 20 3.12 -20.11 -1.37
N LYS A 21 3.58 -19.71 -2.56
CA LYS A 21 3.30 -20.47 -3.79
C LYS A 21 4.05 -21.80 -3.82
N ASN A 22 5.31 -21.77 -3.39
CA ASN A 22 6.20 -22.92 -3.33
C ASN A 22 6.74 -23.06 -1.90
N GLU A 23 6.76 -24.29 -1.38
CA GLU A 23 7.41 -24.63 -0.11
C GLU A 23 8.89 -24.97 -0.30
N ASP A 24 9.56 -24.25 -1.20
CA ASP A 24 11.00 -24.38 -1.35
C ASP A 24 11.69 -23.63 -0.20
N PHE A 25 12.02 -24.39 0.84
CA PHE A 25 12.68 -23.86 2.02
C PHE A 25 14.16 -23.52 1.78
N SER A 26 14.74 -23.93 0.65
CA SER A 26 16.12 -23.57 0.27
C SER A 26 16.25 -22.09 -0.11
N VAL A 27 15.16 -21.48 -0.60
CA VAL A 27 15.12 -20.06 -0.94
C VAL A 27 15.00 -19.22 0.35
N PRO A 28 15.83 -18.18 0.52
CA PRO A 28 15.71 -17.26 1.63
C PRO A 28 14.31 -16.63 1.73
N LEU A 29 13.77 -16.54 2.94
CA LEU A 29 12.41 -16.09 3.21
C LEU A 29 12.01 -14.77 2.51
N PRO A 30 12.87 -13.72 2.44
CA PRO A 30 12.52 -12.49 1.72
C PRO A 30 12.21 -12.71 0.24
N ARG A 31 12.86 -13.69 -0.40
CA ARG A 31 12.74 -14.00 -1.83
C ARG A 31 11.66 -15.02 -2.16
N ARG A 32 11.06 -15.67 -1.15
CA ARG A 32 9.97 -16.63 -1.39
C ARG A 32 8.76 -15.92 -1.99
N GLU A 33 8.20 -16.53 -3.01
CA GLU A 33 6.99 -16.06 -3.66
C GLU A 33 5.75 -16.33 -2.80
N VAL A 34 4.94 -15.29 -2.65
CA VAL A 34 3.69 -15.32 -1.89
C VAL A 34 2.57 -14.84 -2.80
N SER A 35 1.45 -15.55 -2.76
CA SER A 35 0.18 -15.10 -3.33
C SER A 35 -0.56 -14.32 -2.26
N GLY A 36 -0.87 -13.04 -2.51
CA GLY A 36 -1.55 -12.16 -1.56
C GLY A 36 -1.24 -10.68 -1.83
N ASP A 37 -1.94 -9.76 -1.16
CA ASP A 37 -1.58 -8.34 -1.24
C ASP A 37 -0.25 -8.06 -0.51
N ALA A 38 0.33 -6.89 -0.77
CA ALA A 38 1.63 -6.53 -0.19
C ALA A 38 1.62 -6.54 1.35
N SER A 39 0.52 -6.12 1.99
CA SER A 39 0.43 -6.09 3.44
C SER A 39 0.29 -7.49 4.04
N GLU A 40 -0.56 -8.35 3.47
CA GLU A 40 -0.65 -9.73 3.93
C GLU A 40 0.63 -10.52 3.67
N THR A 41 1.31 -10.25 2.55
CA THR A 41 2.60 -10.86 2.23
C THR A 41 3.67 -10.48 3.25
N ALA A 42 3.75 -9.20 3.63
CA ALA A 42 4.69 -8.74 4.64
C ALA A 42 4.42 -9.39 6.01
N ILE A 43 3.16 -9.45 6.43
CA ILE A 43 2.76 -10.11 7.69
C ILE A 43 3.06 -11.60 7.64
N LEU A 44 2.76 -12.29 6.54
CA LEU A 44 3.01 -13.73 6.39
C LEU A 44 4.50 -14.04 6.49
N LYS A 45 5.35 -13.30 5.76
CA LYS A 45 6.80 -13.45 5.83
C LYS A 45 7.32 -13.17 7.25
N TYR A 46 6.79 -12.16 7.94
CA TYR A 46 7.16 -11.91 9.33
C TYR A 46 6.74 -13.05 10.27
N CYS A 47 5.53 -13.58 10.12
CA CYS A 47 5.05 -14.72 10.91
C CYS A 47 5.94 -15.96 10.71
N GLU A 48 6.30 -16.25 9.46
CA GLU A 48 7.16 -17.38 9.12
C GLU A 48 8.59 -17.21 9.66
N LEU A 49 9.12 -15.99 9.68
CA LEU A 49 10.44 -15.70 10.27
C LEU A 49 10.49 -16.08 11.75
N ILE A 50 9.41 -15.79 12.48
CA ILE A 50 9.33 -15.99 13.93
C ILE A 50 8.92 -17.42 14.30
N LEU A 51 8.01 -18.03 13.54
CA LEU A 51 7.51 -19.39 13.79
C LEU A 51 8.42 -20.48 13.19
N GLY A 52 9.35 -20.11 12.32
CA GLY A 52 10.20 -21.03 11.58
C GLY A 52 9.52 -21.60 10.33
N ASN A 53 10.31 -22.30 9.51
CA ASN A 53 9.85 -22.89 8.25
C ASN A 53 8.67 -23.86 8.45
N GLY A 54 7.57 -23.62 7.73
CA GLY A 54 6.30 -24.33 7.83
C GLY A 54 5.48 -23.98 9.07
N GLY A 55 5.94 -23.04 9.92
CA GLY A 55 5.30 -22.70 11.18
C GLY A 55 3.93 -22.07 11.00
N THR A 56 3.78 -21.18 10.02
CA THR A 56 2.48 -20.54 9.74
C THR A 56 1.46 -21.54 9.23
N ARG A 57 1.87 -22.45 8.34
CA ARG A 57 1.00 -23.51 7.80
C ARG A 57 0.54 -24.45 8.90
N LYS A 58 1.46 -24.97 9.73
CA LYS A 58 1.12 -25.82 10.89
C LYS A 58 0.13 -25.15 11.84
N MET A 59 0.25 -23.84 12.05
CA MET A 59 -0.68 -23.09 12.90
C MET A 59 -2.08 -22.97 12.27
N ARG A 60 -2.17 -22.75 10.95
CA ARG A 60 -3.44 -22.71 10.21
C ARG A 60 -4.09 -24.08 10.10
N ASP A 61 -3.32 -25.14 9.87
CA ASP A 61 -3.82 -26.52 9.78
C ASP A 61 -4.39 -26.99 11.13
N LYS A 62 -3.73 -26.63 12.25
CA LYS A 62 -4.21 -26.91 13.61
C LYS A 62 -5.48 -26.13 13.97
N LYS A 63 -5.74 -25.00 13.31
CA LYS A 63 -6.87 -24.09 13.58
C LYS A 63 -7.65 -23.82 12.31
N GLN A 64 -8.39 -24.83 11.88
CA GLN A 64 -9.16 -24.79 10.65
C GLN A 64 -10.09 -23.57 10.61
N LYS A 65 -10.11 -22.89 9.46
CA LYS A 65 -10.93 -21.70 9.23
C LYS A 65 -12.36 -22.16 8.90
N VAL A 66 -13.34 -21.65 9.64
CA VAL A 66 -14.76 -22.02 9.50
C VAL A 66 -15.53 -20.95 8.73
N ALA A 67 -15.25 -19.68 9.01
CA ALA A 67 -15.88 -18.55 8.33
C ALA A 67 -14.89 -17.41 8.14
N GLU A 68 -15.15 -16.56 7.13
CA GLU A 68 -14.31 -15.41 6.82
C GLU A 68 -15.14 -14.27 6.24
N ILE A 69 -14.92 -13.06 6.76
CA ILE A 69 -15.35 -11.82 6.12
C ILE A 69 -14.12 -11.20 5.45
N PRO A 70 -14.07 -11.13 4.10
CA PRO A 70 -13.00 -10.46 3.38
C PRO A 70 -12.84 -9.01 3.80
N PHE A 71 -11.64 -8.46 3.59
CA PHE A 71 -11.46 -7.02 3.67
C PHE A 71 -12.35 -6.30 2.65
N ASN A 72 -13.11 -5.30 3.12
CA ASN A 72 -13.88 -4.39 2.28
C ASN A 72 -13.51 -2.93 2.62
N SER A 73 -13.37 -2.08 1.61
CA SER A 73 -13.06 -0.64 1.75
C SER A 73 -14.08 0.14 2.59
N THR A 74 -15.34 -0.32 2.64
CA THR A 74 -16.39 0.27 3.48
C THR A 74 -16.19 -0.06 4.96
N ASN A 75 -15.98 -1.36 5.27
CA ASN A 75 -15.88 -1.86 6.64
C ASN A 75 -14.48 -1.60 7.24
N LYS A 76 -13.43 -1.66 6.41
CA LYS A 76 -12.01 -1.44 6.74
C LYS A 76 -11.42 -2.44 7.75
N TYR A 77 -12.02 -3.62 7.85
CA TYR A 77 -11.51 -4.75 8.62
C TYR A 77 -11.72 -6.05 7.85
N GLN A 78 -11.00 -7.08 8.26
CA GLN A 78 -11.13 -8.47 7.83
C GLN A 78 -11.31 -9.33 9.09
N VAL A 79 -12.19 -10.32 9.00
CA VAL A 79 -12.48 -11.24 10.12
C VAL A 79 -12.33 -12.67 9.66
N SER A 80 -11.80 -13.53 10.51
CA SER A 80 -11.89 -14.97 10.31
C SER A 80 -12.17 -15.69 11.62
N ILE A 81 -12.94 -16.77 11.54
CA ILE A 81 -13.30 -17.62 12.68
C ILE A 81 -12.61 -18.96 12.49
N HIS A 82 -11.95 -19.42 13.53
CA HIS A 82 -11.15 -20.63 13.53
C HIS A 82 -11.55 -21.57 14.65
N GLN A 83 -11.49 -22.87 14.40
CA GLN A 83 -11.68 -23.88 15.43
C GLN A 83 -10.45 -23.93 16.37
N ASN A 84 -10.67 -23.95 17.68
CA ASN A 84 -9.64 -24.02 18.70
C ASN A 84 -10.05 -25.02 19.80
N GLY A 85 -9.96 -26.31 19.48
CA GLY A 85 -10.52 -27.36 20.34
C GLY A 85 -12.05 -27.33 20.30
N ASP A 86 -12.68 -27.31 21.46
CA ASP A 86 -14.15 -27.26 21.60
C ASP A 86 -14.74 -25.85 21.50
N ARG A 87 -13.89 -24.84 21.26
CA ARG A 87 -14.29 -23.43 21.16
C ARG A 87 -13.94 -22.85 19.80
N PHE A 88 -14.59 -21.75 19.46
CA PHE A 88 -14.23 -20.94 18.30
C PHE A 88 -13.43 -19.70 18.71
N LEU A 89 -12.41 -19.39 17.91
CA LEU A 89 -11.61 -18.20 18.03
C LEU A 89 -11.92 -17.28 16.85
N LEU A 90 -12.48 -16.11 17.15
CA LEU A 90 -12.63 -15.02 16.20
C LEU A 90 -11.35 -14.19 16.22
N VAL A 91 -10.80 -13.91 15.05
CA VAL A 91 -9.67 -13.00 14.86
C VAL A 91 -10.04 -11.92 13.85
N MET A 92 -9.61 -10.70 14.12
CA MET A 92 -9.90 -9.56 13.26
C MET A 92 -8.67 -8.67 13.12
N LYS A 93 -8.43 -8.20 11.90
CA LYS A 93 -7.42 -7.18 11.60
C LYS A 93 -8.02 -6.06 10.77
N GLY A 94 -7.48 -4.85 10.88
CA GLY A 94 -7.98 -3.74 10.08
C GLY A 94 -7.36 -2.40 10.41
N ALA A 95 -8.05 -1.33 9.99
CA ALA A 95 -7.66 0.03 10.32
C ALA A 95 -7.62 0.23 11.85
N PRO A 96 -6.52 0.74 12.43
CA PRO A 96 -6.36 0.97 13.87
C PRO A 96 -7.59 1.56 14.56
N GLU A 97 -8.13 2.66 14.03
CA GLU A 97 -9.29 3.36 14.60
C GLU A 97 -10.57 2.51 14.64
N LYS A 98 -10.75 1.62 13.65
CA LYS A 98 -11.92 0.72 13.59
C LYS A 98 -11.77 -0.42 14.58
N ILE A 99 -10.58 -0.99 14.67
CA ILE A 99 -10.26 -2.06 15.62
C ILE A 99 -10.40 -1.57 17.06
N LEU A 100 -9.88 -0.39 17.40
CA LEU A 100 -10.02 0.18 18.75
C LEU A 100 -11.49 0.40 19.15
N LYS A 101 -12.34 0.83 18.19
CA LYS A 101 -13.78 1.00 18.43
C LYS A 101 -14.51 -0.32 18.62
N ALA A 102 -14.07 -1.39 17.97
CA ALA A 102 -14.64 -2.72 18.13
C ALA A 102 -14.22 -3.40 19.44
N CYS A 103 -13.12 -2.96 20.07
CA CYS A 103 -12.59 -3.57 21.29
C CYS A 103 -13.12 -2.91 22.57
N SER A 104 -13.44 -3.76 23.56
CA SER A 104 -13.83 -3.37 24.92
C SER A 104 -12.73 -3.67 25.94
N THR A 105 -11.94 -4.72 25.71
CA THR A 105 -10.84 -5.15 26.56
C THR A 105 -9.52 -5.11 25.81
N ILE A 106 -8.41 -5.12 26.56
CA ILE A 106 -7.04 -5.05 26.05
C ILE A 106 -6.21 -6.13 26.74
N LEU A 107 -5.24 -6.71 26.01
CA LEU A 107 -4.35 -7.72 26.56
C LEU A 107 -2.96 -7.12 26.83
N ILE A 108 -2.61 -6.91 28.11
CA ILE A 108 -1.31 -6.37 28.53
C ILE A 108 -0.59 -7.44 29.35
N GLU A 109 0.62 -7.84 28.93
CA GLU A 109 1.45 -8.83 29.62
C GLU A 109 0.75 -10.19 29.87
N GLY A 110 -0.26 -10.52 29.07
CA GLY A 110 -1.07 -11.74 29.23
C GLY A 110 -2.31 -11.58 30.11
N GLU A 111 -2.52 -10.42 30.74
CA GLU A 111 -3.72 -10.09 31.51
C GLU A 111 -4.72 -9.28 30.68
N GLU A 112 -5.99 -9.63 30.79
CA GLU A 112 -7.08 -8.90 30.16
C GLU A 112 -7.54 -7.76 31.07
N ARG A 113 -7.47 -6.53 30.55
CA ARG A 113 -7.87 -5.30 31.25
C ARG A 113 -8.97 -4.57 30.49
N GLY A 114 -9.75 -3.77 31.20
CA GLY A 114 -10.71 -2.87 30.59
C GLY A 114 -10.03 -1.80 29.73
N LYS A 115 -10.68 -1.40 28.64
CA LYS A 115 -10.20 -0.28 27.82
C LYS A 115 -10.48 1.05 28.53
N ASP A 116 -9.44 1.61 29.14
CA ASP A 116 -9.50 2.92 29.81
C ASP A 116 -9.18 4.09 28.87
N LYS A 117 -9.65 5.30 29.21
CA LYS A 117 -9.31 6.53 28.46
C LYS A 117 -7.80 6.77 28.36
N LYS A 118 -7.05 6.44 29.42
CA LYS A 118 -5.58 6.55 29.42
C LYS A 118 -4.95 5.69 28.33
N PHE A 119 -5.47 4.47 28.14
CA PHE A 119 -5.00 3.58 27.08
C PHE A 119 -5.33 4.13 25.69
N GLU A 120 -6.51 4.72 25.49
CA GLU A 120 -6.87 5.35 24.21
C GLU A 120 -5.92 6.50 23.83
N GLU A 121 -5.46 7.29 24.82
CA GLU A 121 -4.46 8.33 24.59
C GLU A 121 -3.08 7.76 24.24
N GLU A 122 -2.63 6.71 24.95
CA GLU A 122 -1.36 6.02 24.67
C GLU A 122 -1.40 5.34 23.29
N PHE A 123 -2.51 4.70 22.94
CA PHE A 123 -2.78 4.14 21.62
C PHE A 123 -2.65 5.20 20.54
N LYS A 124 -3.28 6.37 20.74
CA LYS A 124 -3.25 7.45 19.76
C LYS A 124 -1.83 7.98 19.57
N LYS A 125 -1.09 8.18 20.66
CA LYS A 125 0.32 8.61 20.61
C LYS A 125 1.19 7.59 19.86
N ALA A 126 1.02 6.30 20.13
CA ALA A 126 1.75 5.24 19.44
C ALA A 126 1.40 5.20 17.94
N TYR A 127 0.11 5.30 17.60
CA TYR A 127 -0.37 5.33 16.22
C TYR A 127 0.18 6.53 15.44
N GLU A 128 0.15 7.73 16.03
CA GLU A 128 0.69 8.95 15.43
C GLU A 128 2.21 8.87 15.25
N ARG A 129 2.93 8.27 16.21
CA ARG A 129 4.37 8.06 16.13
C ARG A 129 4.75 7.12 14.98
N LEU A 130 4.12 5.95 14.90
CA LEU A 130 4.37 4.96 13.84
C LEU A 130 3.99 5.52 12.46
N GLY A 131 2.81 6.15 12.35
CA GLY A 131 2.40 6.83 11.13
C GLY A 131 3.35 7.96 10.74
N GLY A 132 3.94 8.66 11.72
CA GLY A 132 4.93 9.72 11.52
C GLY A 132 6.24 9.24 10.90
N PHE A 133 6.57 7.95 11.02
CA PHE A 133 7.70 7.32 10.34
C PHE A 133 7.38 6.87 8.90
N GLY A 134 6.14 7.06 8.44
CA GLY A 134 5.73 6.57 7.12
C GLY A 134 5.37 5.09 7.13
N GLU A 135 5.09 4.54 8.31
CA GLU A 135 4.66 3.15 8.44
C GLU A 135 3.14 3.05 8.24
N ARG A 136 2.73 1.98 7.58
CA ARG A 136 1.34 1.51 7.51
C ARG A 136 1.08 0.66 8.74
N VAL A 137 0.15 1.11 9.59
CA VAL A 137 -0.19 0.44 10.85
C VAL A 137 -1.51 -0.31 10.70
N LEU A 138 -1.54 -1.56 11.14
CA LEU A 138 -2.74 -2.40 11.23
C LEU A 138 -2.97 -2.80 12.68
N GLY A 139 -4.24 -2.70 13.12
CA GLY A 139 -4.68 -3.17 14.43
C GLY A 139 -5.13 -4.63 14.36
N PHE A 140 -4.91 -5.36 15.45
CA PHE A 140 -5.30 -6.75 15.60
C PHE A 140 -6.08 -6.94 16.91
N CYS A 141 -7.15 -7.73 16.84
CA CYS A 141 -7.93 -8.13 17.99
C CYS A 141 -8.41 -9.57 17.85
N ASP A 142 -8.70 -10.21 18.98
CA ASP A 142 -9.30 -11.53 19.03
C ASP A 142 -10.47 -11.58 20.01
N LEU A 143 -11.28 -12.64 19.91
CA LEU A 143 -12.30 -12.97 20.88
C LEU A 143 -12.49 -14.49 20.88
N GLU A 144 -12.44 -15.10 22.05
CA GLU A 144 -12.87 -16.48 22.23
C GLU A 144 -14.38 -16.48 22.38
N LEU A 145 -15.06 -17.19 21.47
CA LEU A 145 -16.52 -17.27 21.46
C LEU A 145 -16.98 -18.25 22.54
N ASP A 146 -18.08 -17.89 23.19
CA ASP A 146 -18.70 -18.66 24.26
C ASP A 146 -19.26 -19.99 23.72
N PRO A 147 -18.80 -21.15 24.21
CA PRO A 147 -19.25 -22.45 23.72
C PRO A 147 -20.75 -22.70 23.95
N GLU A 148 -21.39 -22.03 24.92
CA GLU A 148 -22.84 -22.17 25.16
C GLU A 148 -23.65 -21.53 24.03
N LYS A 149 -23.17 -20.40 23.49
CA LYS A 149 -23.83 -19.66 22.41
C LYS A 149 -23.44 -20.18 21.02
N PHE A 150 -22.23 -20.71 20.90
CA PHE A 150 -21.64 -21.15 19.65
C PHE A 150 -21.15 -22.61 19.79
N PRO A 151 -22.06 -23.60 19.71
CA PRO A 151 -21.69 -25.02 19.81
C PRO A 151 -20.83 -25.45 18.62
N PRO A 152 -20.04 -26.55 18.71
CA PRO A 152 -19.09 -26.97 17.67
C PRO A 152 -19.65 -27.16 16.24
N ASN A 153 -20.96 -27.38 16.10
CA ASN A 153 -21.65 -27.51 14.80
C ASN A 153 -22.39 -26.23 14.37
N PHE A 154 -22.11 -25.09 15.00
CA PHE A 154 -22.75 -23.83 14.67
C PHE A 154 -22.39 -23.37 13.26
N ALA A 155 -23.40 -23.09 12.45
CA ALA A 155 -23.22 -22.54 11.10
C ALA A 155 -23.07 -21.02 11.18
N PHE A 156 -21.87 -20.53 10.85
CA PHE A 156 -21.60 -19.10 10.80
C PHE A 156 -22.09 -18.50 9.47
N ASP A 157 -22.88 -17.42 9.56
CA ASP A 157 -23.30 -16.62 8.41
C ASP A 157 -22.44 -15.34 8.35
N THR A 158 -21.92 -15.03 7.16
CA THR A 158 -21.05 -13.88 6.91
C THR A 158 -21.78 -12.69 6.29
N GLU A 159 -22.97 -12.89 5.71
CA GLU A 159 -23.78 -11.82 5.09
C GLU A 159 -24.66 -11.13 6.14
N GLY A 160 -25.35 -11.91 6.96
CA GLY A 160 -25.99 -11.48 8.19
C GLY A 160 -25.17 -11.94 9.40
N PRO A 161 -24.11 -11.21 9.82
CA PRO A 161 -23.14 -11.70 10.79
C PRO A 161 -23.83 -12.14 12.09
N ASN A 162 -23.89 -13.45 12.30
CA ASN A 162 -24.51 -14.08 13.46
C ASN A 162 -23.55 -14.23 14.66
N PHE A 163 -22.43 -13.51 14.63
CA PHE A 163 -21.37 -13.53 15.62
C PHE A 163 -20.95 -12.10 16.01
N PRO A 164 -20.39 -11.90 17.22
CA PRO A 164 -20.05 -10.56 17.69
C PRO A 164 -18.91 -9.93 16.86
N LEU A 165 -19.15 -8.70 16.41
CA LEU A 165 -18.15 -7.81 15.79
C LEU A 165 -17.70 -6.68 16.72
N THR A 166 -18.23 -6.65 17.94
CA THR A 166 -17.96 -5.68 19.00
C THR A 166 -17.63 -6.40 20.30
N ASN A 167 -17.07 -5.69 21.27
CA ASN A 167 -16.59 -6.23 22.53
C ASN A 167 -15.45 -7.24 22.36
N LEU A 168 -14.58 -6.98 21.38
CA LEU A 168 -13.39 -7.79 21.13
C LEU A 168 -12.26 -7.41 22.11
N ARG A 169 -11.24 -8.26 22.18
CA ARG A 169 -10.02 -8.01 22.94
C ARG A 169 -8.91 -7.50 22.03
N PHE A 170 -8.43 -6.30 22.30
CA PHE A 170 -7.32 -5.70 21.56
C PHE A 170 -5.99 -6.37 21.91
N LEU A 171 -5.23 -6.76 20.88
CA LEU A 171 -3.94 -7.44 21.06
C LEU A 171 -2.75 -6.51 20.82
N GLY A 172 -2.85 -5.62 19.82
CA GLY A 172 -1.75 -4.73 19.47
C GLY A 172 -1.76 -4.27 18.02
N PHE A 173 -0.66 -3.64 17.63
CA PHE A 173 -0.40 -3.20 16.27
C PHE A 173 0.72 -3.98 15.62
N MET A 174 0.64 -4.09 14.30
CA MET A 174 1.84 -4.29 13.48
C MET A 174 1.97 -3.11 12.54
N ALA A 175 3.17 -2.57 12.46
CA ALA A 175 3.53 -1.53 11.53
C ALA A 175 4.45 -2.12 10.46
N MET A 176 4.22 -1.72 9.22
CA MET A 176 5.02 -2.12 8.07
C MET A 176 5.34 -0.89 7.24
N ILE A 177 6.55 -0.80 6.74
CA ILE A 177 6.95 0.29 5.85
C ILE A 177 7.07 -0.26 4.43
N ASP A 178 6.53 0.49 3.47
CA ASP A 178 6.93 0.39 2.07
C ASP A 178 7.97 1.48 1.84
N PRO A 179 9.28 1.18 2.00
CA PRO A 179 10.30 2.21 1.96
C PRO A 179 10.38 2.80 0.55
N PRO A 180 10.65 4.11 0.40
CA PRO A 180 10.93 4.68 -0.90
C PRO A 180 12.04 3.93 -1.61
N ARG A 181 11.88 3.70 -2.91
CA ARG A 181 12.90 3.00 -3.69
C ARG A 181 14.21 3.79 -3.71
N PRO A 182 15.38 3.10 -3.74
CA PRO A 182 16.65 3.77 -3.94
C PRO A 182 16.61 4.68 -5.18
N GLY A 183 17.12 5.90 -5.04
CA GLY A 183 17.14 6.90 -6.12
C GLY A 183 15.88 7.76 -6.27
N VAL A 184 14.73 7.37 -5.71
CA VAL A 184 13.49 8.19 -5.77
C VAL A 184 13.69 9.57 -5.14
N PRO A 185 14.27 9.72 -3.92
CA PRO A 185 14.48 11.04 -3.32
C PRO A 185 15.31 11.97 -4.22
N GLN A 186 16.38 11.45 -4.82
CA GLN A 186 17.25 12.21 -5.71
C GLN A 186 16.55 12.58 -7.01
N ALA A 187 15.82 11.65 -7.62
CA ALA A 187 15.07 11.89 -8.85
C ALA A 187 13.98 12.95 -8.66
N VAL A 188 13.25 12.93 -7.54
CA VAL A 188 12.26 13.98 -7.20
C VAL A 188 12.93 15.35 -7.12
N GLN A 189 14.09 15.44 -6.45
CA GLN A 189 14.84 16.70 -6.37
C GLN A 189 15.32 17.19 -7.74
N LEU A 190 15.82 16.29 -8.60
CA LEU A 190 16.25 16.62 -9.95
C LEU A 190 15.07 17.13 -10.79
N CYS A 191 13.92 16.45 -10.77
CA CYS A 191 12.70 16.93 -11.43
C CYS A 191 12.31 18.33 -10.93
N GLN A 192 12.33 18.57 -9.61
CA GLN A 192 12.03 19.88 -9.03
C GLN A 192 13.04 20.96 -9.47
N SER A 193 14.34 20.64 -9.52
CA SER A 193 15.37 21.57 -10.01
C SER A 193 15.23 21.90 -11.50
N ALA A 194 14.67 20.97 -12.29
CA ALA A 194 14.34 21.18 -13.69
C ALA A 194 13.03 21.97 -13.92
N GLY A 195 12.39 22.46 -12.84
CA GLY A 195 11.13 23.21 -12.89
C GLY A 195 9.87 22.35 -12.95
N VAL A 196 9.98 21.03 -12.77
CA VAL A 196 8.82 20.13 -12.78
C VAL A 196 8.15 20.11 -11.41
N LYS A 197 6.84 20.40 -11.38
CA LYS A 197 6.04 20.33 -10.14
C LYS A 197 5.66 18.89 -9.85
N VAL A 198 6.20 18.34 -8.76
CA VAL A 198 5.90 16.97 -8.30
C VAL A 198 4.75 16.99 -7.29
N VAL A 199 3.75 16.14 -7.50
CA VAL A 199 2.55 16.01 -6.66
C VAL A 199 2.36 14.55 -6.27
N MET A 200 2.12 14.25 -4.99
CA MET A 200 1.78 12.90 -4.54
C MET A 200 0.27 12.69 -4.53
N VAL A 201 -0.19 11.58 -5.10
CA VAL A 201 -1.60 11.14 -5.05
C VAL A 201 -1.66 9.69 -4.58
N THR A 202 -2.09 9.46 -3.34
CA THR A 202 -2.14 8.11 -2.74
C THR A 202 -3.48 7.80 -2.06
N GLY A 203 -3.82 6.51 -2.01
CA GLY A 203 -4.92 5.98 -1.20
C GLY A 203 -4.59 5.85 0.28
N ASP A 204 -3.32 6.05 0.67
CA ASP A 204 -2.84 5.82 2.04
C ASP A 204 -3.38 6.84 3.04
N HIS A 205 -3.15 6.53 4.32
CA HIS A 205 -3.47 7.42 5.43
C HIS A 205 -2.69 8.75 5.34
N PRO A 206 -3.29 9.91 5.70
CA PRO A 206 -2.61 11.20 5.55
C PRO A 206 -1.29 11.31 6.32
N ILE A 207 -1.19 10.68 7.50
CA ILE A 207 0.01 10.72 8.33
C ILE A 207 1.18 10.01 7.61
N THR A 208 0.93 8.79 7.14
CA THR A 208 1.88 7.98 6.37
C THR A 208 2.29 8.67 5.07
N ALA A 209 1.30 9.15 4.29
CA ALA A 209 1.55 9.87 3.04
C ALA A 209 2.43 11.11 3.26
N LYS A 210 2.15 11.89 4.31
CA LYS A 210 2.95 13.08 4.67
C LYS A 210 4.37 12.71 5.08
N ALA A 211 4.55 11.62 5.82
CA ALA A 211 5.87 11.15 6.23
C ALA A 211 6.71 10.69 5.03
N ILE A 212 6.15 9.85 4.15
CA ILE A 212 6.82 9.42 2.91
C ILE A 212 7.11 10.63 2.01
N ALA A 213 6.16 11.54 1.83
CA ALA A 213 6.35 12.74 1.01
C ALA A 213 7.46 13.66 1.54
N ARG A 214 7.73 13.66 2.85
CA ARG A 214 8.89 14.35 3.43
C ARG A 214 10.20 13.60 3.15
N GLN A 215 10.20 12.28 3.28
CA GLN A 215 11.37 11.44 3.00
C GLN A 215 11.83 11.55 1.55
N VAL A 216 10.90 11.66 0.59
CA VAL A 216 11.21 11.80 -0.84
C VAL A 216 11.25 13.25 -1.34
N HIS A 217 11.25 14.24 -0.44
CA HIS A 217 11.33 15.68 -0.78
C HIS A 217 10.19 16.26 -1.63
N ILE A 218 9.03 15.61 -1.69
CA ILE A 218 7.81 16.20 -2.30
C ILE A 218 7.28 17.35 -1.44
N ILE A 219 7.27 17.17 -0.12
CA ILE A 219 7.02 18.26 0.82
C ILE A 219 8.35 18.92 1.16
N SER A 220 8.58 20.09 0.57
CA SER A 220 9.75 20.93 0.80
C SER A 220 9.34 22.37 1.13
N ARG A 221 10.31 23.28 1.30
CA ARG A 221 10.00 24.72 1.50
C ARG A 221 9.22 25.31 0.31
N ARG A 222 9.37 24.75 -0.90
CA ARG A 222 8.85 25.29 -2.17
C ARG A 222 7.61 24.56 -2.72
N ALA A 223 7.46 23.25 -2.47
CA ALA A 223 6.35 22.44 -2.99
C ALA A 223 5.65 21.65 -1.88
N LYS A 224 4.31 21.60 -1.88
CA LYS A 224 3.51 21.13 -0.72
C LYS A 224 2.20 20.43 -1.08
N ILE A 225 2.07 19.78 -2.25
CA ILE A 225 0.79 19.16 -2.63
C ILE A 225 0.86 17.63 -2.47
N VAL A 226 0.07 17.13 -1.51
CA VAL A 226 -0.12 15.70 -1.26
C VAL A 226 -1.62 15.43 -1.11
N PHE A 227 -2.16 14.60 -1.98
CA PHE A 227 -3.51 14.05 -1.87
C PHE A 227 -3.43 12.64 -1.27
N SER A 228 -4.18 12.40 -0.21
CA SER A 228 -4.20 11.12 0.53
C SER A 228 -5.65 10.64 0.70
N ARG A 229 -5.85 9.34 1.00
CA ARG A 229 -7.17 8.69 1.02
C ARG A 229 -8.00 8.89 -0.27
N THR A 230 -7.34 9.00 -1.43
CA THR A 230 -8.03 9.18 -2.72
C THR A 230 -8.52 7.86 -3.30
N SER A 231 -9.75 7.83 -3.79
CA SER A 231 -10.29 6.75 -4.64
C SER A 231 -9.74 6.81 -6.07
N PRO A 232 -9.81 5.73 -6.86
CA PRO A 232 -9.39 5.74 -8.27
C PRO A 232 -10.03 6.86 -9.10
N ALA A 233 -11.34 7.09 -8.92
CA ALA A 233 -12.06 8.17 -9.61
C ALA A 233 -11.51 9.57 -9.24
N GLN A 234 -11.20 9.79 -7.94
CA GLN A 234 -10.59 11.05 -7.50
C GLN A 234 -9.18 11.25 -8.05
N LYS A 235 -8.42 10.18 -8.30
CA LYS A 235 -7.10 10.31 -8.94
C LYS A 235 -7.23 10.90 -10.35
N LEU A 236 -8.21 10.42 -11.12
CA LEU A 236 -8.50 10.95 -12.46
C LEU A 236 -8.92 12.42 -12.40
N GLN A 237 -9.86 12.76 -11.50
CA GLN A 237 -10.31 14.15 -11.31
C GLN A 237 -9.17 15.12 -10.97
N ILE A 238 -8.20 14.67 -10.15
CA ILE A 238 -7.02 15.47 -9.81
C ILE A 238 -6.16 15.72 -11.06
N VAL A 239 -5.94 14.69 -11.88
CA VAL A 239 -5.17 14.80 -13.13
C VAL A 239 -5.84 15.77 -14.10
N GLU A 240 -7.14 15.60 -14.33
CA GLU A 240 -7.95 16.46 -15.20
C GLU A 240 -7.91 17.91 -14.73
N ALA A 241 -8.04 18.15 -13.41
CA ALA A 241 -7.94 19.49 -12.85
C ALA A 241 -6.60 20.16 -13.13
N PHE A 242 -5.48 19.42 -13.04
CA PHE A 242 -4.18 19.96 -13.41
C PHE A 242 -4.06 20.19 -14.93
N GLN A 243 -4.62 19.32 -15.77
CA GLN A 243 -4.65 19.51 -17.22
C GLN A 243 -5.46 20.75 -17.64
N HIS A 244 -6.62 21.00 -17.01
CA HIS A 244 -7.45 22.18 -17.25
C HIS A 244 -6.76 23.51 -16.90
N THR A 245 -5.71 23.47 -16.09
CA THR A 245 -4.88 24.66 -15.78
C THR A 245 -3.73 24.85 -16.77
N ASN A 246 -3.86 24.31 -17.99
CA ASN A 246 -2.89 24.38 -19.09
C ASN A 246 -1.52 23.78 -18.73
N ASN A 247 -1.49 22.79 -17.85
CA ASN A 247 -0.29 22.04 -17.52
C ASN A 247 -0.23 20.72 -18.30
N VAL A 248 0.96 20.34 -18.74
CA VAL A 248 1.22 18.97 -19.22
C VAL A 248 1.47 18.09 -17.99
N VAL A 249 0.62 17.09 -17.78
CA VAL A 249 0.63 16.23 -16.58
C VAL A 249 1.08 14.83 -16.94
N ALA A 250 2.15 14.36 -16.30
CA ALA A 250 2.61 12.97 -16.39
C ALA A 250 2.11 12.17 -15.18
N VAL A 251 1.01 11.43 -15.34
CA VAL A 251 0.51 10.45 -14.34
C VAL A 251 0.08 9.15 -15.02
N THR A 252 -0.56 9.25 -16.19
CA THR A 252 -1.09 8.12 -16.97
C THR A 252 -0.08 7.47 -17.91
N GLY A 253 1.06 8.11 -18.16
CA GLY A 253 1.99 7.67 -19.18
C GLY A 253 3.15 6.82 -18.70
N ILE A 254 3.29 6.51 -17.40
CA ILE A 254 4.47 5.79 -16.88
C ILE A 254 4.05 4.66 -15.94
N ALA A 255 4.30 3.41 -16.35
CA ALA A 255 4.10 2.22 -15.53
C ALA A 255 5.42 1.56 -15.12
N MET A 256 5.40 0.90 -13.97
CA MET A 256 6.52 0.11 -13.46
C MET A 256 6.49 -1.27 -14.14
N GLY A 257 7.61 -1.69 -14.73
CA GLY A 257 7.71 -2.94 -15.48
C GLY A 257 7.62 -4.19 -14.59
N ILE A 258 8.17 -4.12 -13.38
CA ILE A 258 8.20 -5.24 -12.44
C ILE A 258 7.01 -5.14 -11.48
N ALA A 259 6.89 -4.03 -10.75
CA ALA A 259 5.86 -3.88 -9.72
C ALA A 259 4.48 -3.43 -10.23
N GLY A 260 4.37 -2.97 -11.48
CA GLY A 260 3.10 -2.52 -12.05
C GLY A 260 2.16 -3.69 -12.33
N THR A 261 0.86 -3.47 -12.16
CA THR A 261 -0.15 -4.43 -12.63
C THR A 261 -0.23 -4.42 -14.15
N ASP A 262 -0.68 -5.52 -14.76
CA ASP A 262 -0.79 -5.60 -16.22
C ASP A 262 -1.76 -4.56 -16.79
N VAL A 263 -2.84 -4.26 -16.06
CA VAL A 263 -3.77 -3.17 -16.40
C VAL A 263 -3.05 -1.83 -16.41
N SER A 264 -2.18 -1.56 -15.42
CA SER A 264 -1.40 -0.32 -15.38
C SER A 264 -0.39 -0.24 -16.52
N LYS A 265 0.25 -1.35 -16.90
CA LYS A 265 1.22 -1.39 -18.01
C LYS A 265 0.54 -1.15 -19.35
N GLN A 266 -0.64 -1.73 -19.58
CA GLN A 266 -1.41 -1.56 -20.81
C GLN A 266 -1.97 -0.14 -20.97
N ALA A 267 -2.27 0.54 -19.86
CA ALA A 267 -2.76 1.90 -19.87
C ALA A 267 -1.66 2.97 -20.01
N ALA A 268 -0.38 2.59 -19.93
CA ALA A 268 0.74 3.52 -19.90
C ALA A 268 1.42 3.68 -21.26
N ASP A 269 1.78 4.92 -21.59
CA ASP A 269 2.51 5.27 -22.82
C ASP A 269 4.01 4.89 -22.75
N MET A 270 4.55 4.73 -21.55
CA MET A 270 5.94 4.42 -21.25
C MET A 270 6.03 3.41 -20.10
N ILE A 271 6.91 2.42 -20.22
CA ILE A 271 7.12 1.41 -19.19
C ILE A 271 8.58 1.43 -18.73
N LEU A 272 8.79 1.59 -17.43
CA LEU A 272 10.11 1.49 -16.80
C LEU A 272 10.43 0.03 -16.53
N LEU A 273 11.09 -0.63 -17.48
CA LEU A 273 11.37 -2.08 -17.41
C LEU A 273 12.11 -2.53 -16.13
N ASN A 274 12.95 -1.66 -15.57
CA ASN A 274 13.77 -1.94 -14.39
C ASN A 274 13.24 -1.28 -13.11
N ASP A 275 12.04 -0.71 -13.13
CA ASP A 275 11.46 0.06 -12.01
C ASP A 275 12.35 1.22 -11.51
N ASN A 276 13.28 1.72 -12.34
CA ASN A 276 14.19 2.80 -11.94
C ASN A 276 13.56 4.17 -12.18
N PHE A 277 13.20 4.85 -11.10
CA PHE A 277 12.58 6.18 -11.15
C PHE A 277 13.52 7.26 -11.73
N ALA A 278 14.84 7.05 -11.70
CA ALA A 278 15.80 7.99 -12.30
C ALA A 278 15.61 8.13 -13.83
N SER A 279 15.05 7.10 -14.50
CA SER A 279 14.75 7.16 -15.93
C SER A 279 13.76 8.26 -16.30
N ILE A 280 12.94 8.74 -15.36
CA ILE A 280 12.05 9.89 -15.59
C ILE A 280 12.87 11.17 -15.78
N VAL A 281 13.94 11.34 -15.01
CA VAL A 281 14.83 12.51 -15.15
C VAL A 281 15.48 12.50 -16.53
N THR A 282 16.03 11.36 -16.94
CA THR A 282 16.59 11.16 -18.28
C THR A 282 15.53 11.41 -19.37
N GLY A 283 14.31 10.92 -19.19
CA GLY A 283 13.22 11.14 -20.15
C GLY A 283 12.85 12.63 -20.31
N VAL A 284 12.88 13.41 -19.23
CA VAL A 284 12.66 14.87 -19.30
C VAL A 284 13.83 15.56 -20.01
N GLU A 285 15.06 15.14 -19.75
CA GLU A 285 16.26 15.68 -20.39
C GLU A 285 16.26 15.41 -21.91
N GLU A 286 16.11 14.15 -22.30
CA GLU A 286 16.06 13.73 -23.70
C GLU A 286 14.85 14.32 -24.45
N GLY A 287 13.69 14.40 -23.80
CA GLY A 287 12.51 15.02 -24.39
C GLY A 287 12.72 16.49 -24.74
N ARG A 288 13.39 17.25 -23.86
CA ARG A 288 13.76 18.65 -24.14
C ARG A 288 14.82 18.75 -25.23
N LEU A 289 15.83 17.88 -25.21
CA LEU A 289 16.89 17.84 -26.21
C LEU A 289 16.34 17.57 -27.62
N ILE A 290 15.48 16.56 -27.76
CA ILE A 290 14.84 16.21 -29.03
C ILE A 290 13.96 17.36 -29.53
N PHE A 291 13.20 18.02 -28.65
CA PHE A 291 12.36 19.14 -29.06
C PHE A 291 13.18 20.29 -29.66
N ASP A 292 14.32 20.63 -29.06
CA ASP A 292 15.22 21.65 -29.59
C ASP A 292 15.91 21.20 -30.89
N ASN A 293 16.27 19.92 -31.00
CA ASN A 293 16.84 19.36 -32.23
C ASN A 293 15.81 19.31 -33.37
N LEU A 294 14.54 19.05 -33.07
CA LEU A 294 13.45 19.11 -34.05
C LEU A 294 13.26 20.52 -34.58
N LYS A 295 13.30 21.55 -33.74
CA LYS A 295 13.25 22.95 -34.21
C LYS A 295 14.39 23.27 -35.17
N LYS A 296 15.62 22.83 -34.84
CA LYS A 296 16.79 23.02 -35.71
C LYS A 296 16.63 22.29 -37.05
N SER A 297 16.16 21.05 -37.02
CA SER A 297 15.90 20.25 -38.21
C SER A 297 14.82 20.87 -39.11
N ILE A 298 13.69 21.26 -38.53
CA ILE A 298 12.60 21.94 -39.25
C ILE A 298 13.10 23.26 -39.84
N ALA A 299 13.82 24.07 -39.08
CA ALA A 299 14.37 25.34 -39.57
C ALA A 299 15.32 25.11 -40.76
N TYR A 300 16.17 24.08 -40.68
CA TYR A 300 17.06 23.69 -41.76
C TYR A 300 16.28 23.31 -43.03
N THR A 301 15.29 22.43 -42.92
CA THR A 301 14.46 21.99 -44.05
C THR A 301 13.65 23.13 -44.67
N LEU A 302 13.04 23.98 -43.84
CA LEU A 302 12.26 25.13 -44.33
C LEU A 302 13.16 26.14 -45.05
N THR A 303 14.37 26.39 -44.53
CA THR A 303 15.31 27.34 -45.14
C THR A 303 15.77 26.85 -46.52
N SER A 304 15.98 25.54 -46.69
CA SER A 304 16.36 24.97 -48.00
C SER A 304 15.28 25.10 -49.08
N ASN A 305 14.01 25.26 -48.69
CA ASN A 305 12.91 25.42 -49.65
C ASN A 305 12.83 26.82 -50.26
N ILE A 306 13.33 27.86 -49.58
CA ILE A 306 13.24 29.25 -50.03
C ILE A 306 14.00 29.47 -51.37
N PRO A 307 15.27 29.06 -51.54
CA PRO A 307 15.96 29.17 -52.82
C PRO A 307 15.28 28.40 -53.95
N GLY A 308 14.70 27.23 -53.64
CA GLY A 308 13.97 26.41 -54.61
C GLY A 308 12.73 27.13 -55.14
N MET A 309 11.95 27.76 -54.26
CA MET A 309 10.80 28.58 -54.63
C MET A 309 11.21 29.81 -55.42
N HIS A 310 12.26 30.53 -54.99
CA HIS A 310 12.76 31.72 -55.68
C HIS A 310 13.22 31.42 -57.11
N LYS A 311 13.81 30.25 -57.33
CA LYS A 311 14.23 29.81 -58.67
C LYS A 311 13.03 29.54 -59.58
N CYS A 312 11.96 28.93 -59.06
CA CYS A 312 10.71 28.72 -59.81
C CYS A 312 10.02 30.04 -60.15
N SER A 313 9.97 31.01 -59.24
CA SER A 313 9.32 32.30 -59.50
C SER A 313 10.10 33.16 -60.51
N LEU A 314 11.43 33.10 -60.54
CA LEU A 314 12.24 33.76 -61.57
C LEU A 314 12.06 33.15 -62.97
N GLN A 315 11.65 31.88 -63.08
CA GLN A 315 11.43 31.22 -64.39
C GLN A 315 10.03 31.45 -64.96
N MET A 316 9.10 32.06 -64.20
CA MET A 316 7.74 32.37 -64.63
C MET A 316 7.55 33.83 -65.08
N VAL A 317 8.60 34.66 -65.02
CA VAL A 317 8.64 36.05 -65.55
C VAL A 317 9.54 36.07 -66.77
#